data_AF-A0A7S2FAQ3-F1
#
_entry.id   AF-A0A7S2FAQ3-F1
#
_cell.length_a   1.000
_cell.length_b   1.000
_cell.length_c   1.000
_cell.angle_alpha   90.00
_cell.angle_beta   90.00
_cell.angle_gamma   90.00
#
_symmetry.space_group_name_H-M   'P 1'
#
loop_
_entity.id
_entity.type
_entity.pdbx_description
1 polymer ?
#
loop_
_entity_poly.entity_id
_entity_poly.type
_entity_poly.pdbx_seq_one_letter_code
_entity_poly.pdbx_strand_id
1 'polypeptide(L)'
;MMPFLETDSHYRNQFETCTSGGLLKPKVREKWEHQLFGGAYDKAKGFDRPKYGVLNPMNDHRGVVKCAQYGDSYIVLKNVRLRTTLSPEDSANLKAERLAVLDYYAHVLQEYSNAELEETLKVGTSSEAWLLGDSSKVGAMKYKETQIHGEICYAHHVDRLVANVRHRGPDARRIQAICERNGWKFSWMDQEKRRMEQEEVHKLGAAAWRRRMARMTVERTDQRMLVPEGYCRMGCGRKVCPGTTE
;
A
#
# COMPACT_ATOMS: atom_id res chain seq x y z
N MET A 1 18.39 4.21 13.24
CA MET A 1 17.01 4.23 12.68
C MET A 1 16.12 3.12 13.28
N MET A 2 16.37 2.63 14.51
CA MET A 2 15.57 1.54 15.11
C MET A 2 15.07 1.72 16.56
N PRO A 3 15.27 2.83 17.30
CA PRO A 3 14.87 2.84 18.71
C PRO A 3 13.38 2.54 18.88
N PHE A 4 12.51 3.13 18.04
CA PHE A 4 11.07 2.88 18.08
C PHE A 4 10.68 1.43 17.72
N LEU A 5 11.31 0.84 16.70
CA LEU A 5 11.09 -0.57 16.34
C LEU A 5 11.53 -1.55 17.44
N GLU A 6 12.52 -1.14 18.24
CA GLU A 6 13.03 -1.94 19.35
C GLU A 6 12.20 -1.81 20.62
N THR A 7 11.55 -0.67 20.86
CA THR A 7 10.88 -0.41 22.14
C THR A 7 9.36 -0.40 22.06
N ASP A 8 8.80 -0.05 20.92
CA ASP A 8 7.36 0.15 20.78
C ASP A 8 6.63 -1.11 20.35
N SER A 9 5.33 -1.11 20.55
CA SER A 9 4.39 -2.12 20.03
C SER A 9 3.69 -1.68 18.73
N HIS A 10 3.89 -0.43 18.31
CA HIS A 10 3.20 0.19 17.18
C HIS A 10 4.18 0.98 16.32
N TYR A 11 3.94 0.98 15.01
CA TYR A 11 4.70 1.82 14.08
C TYR A 11 4.37 3.31 14.31
N ARG A 12 5.41 4.14 14.42
CA ARG A 12 5.27 5.59 14.54
C ARG A 12 5.49 6.31 13.22
N ASN A 13 4.69 7.34 12.96
CA ASN A 13 4.87 8.21 11.80
C ASN A 13 5.66 9.48 12.15
N GLN A 14 5.93 10.33 11.14
CA GLN A 14 6.74 11.54 11.31
C GLN A 14 6.16 12.57 12.29
N PHE A 15 4.84 12.55 12.56
CA PHE A 15 4.22 13.44 13.56
C PHE A 15 4.55 13.03 14.99
N GLU A 16 4.94 11.77 15.19
CA GLU A 16 5.32 11.22 16.49
C GLU A 16 6.83 11.19 16.68
N THR A 17 7.59 10.96 15.60
CA THR A 17 9.05 10.81 15.67
C THR A 17 9.82 12.09 15.35
N CYS A 18 9.19 13.08 14.71
CA CYS A 18 9.86 14.27 14.18
C CYS A 18 11.03 13.94 13.22
N THR A 19 10.91 12.85 12.46
CA THR A 19 11.92 12.41 11.47
C THR A 19 11.25 12.01 10.16
N SER A 20 11.92 12.21 9.02
CA SER A 20 11.42 11.76 7.71
C SER A 20 12.57 11.49 6.74
N GLY A 21 12.40 10.50 5.86
CA GLY A 21 13.22 10.32 4.66
C GLY A 21 12.72 11.13 3.45
N GLY A 22 11.61 11.86 3.62
CA GLY A 22 11.08 12.83 2.66
C GLY A 22 10.88 14.20 3.30
N LEU A 23 9.81 14.92 2.93
CA LEU A 23 9.54 16.24 3.48
C LEU A 23 9.10 16.19 4.95
N LEU A 24 9.94 16.72 5.84
CA LEU A 24 9.62 16.90 7.27
C LEU A 24 9.04 18.30 7.53
N LYS A 25 7.77 18.52 7.15
CA LYS A 25 7.02 19.75 7.47
C LYS A 25 5.59 19.40 7.91
N PRO A 26 5.33 19.23 9.22
CA PRO A 26 4.02 18.80 9.72
C PRO A 26 2.84 19.64 9.20
N LYS A 27 2.97 20.97 9.17
CA LYS A 27 1.91 21.87 8.66
C LYS A 27 1.59 21.68 7.17
N VAL A 28 2.61 21.39 6.37
CA VAL A 28 2.42 21.09 4.94
C VAL A 28 1.72 19.73 4.78
N ARG A 29 2.11 18.75 5.60
CA ARG A 29 1.48 17.42 5.61
C ARG A 29 0.03 17.47 6.05
N GLU A 30 -0.28 18.22 7.11
CA GLU A 30 -1.66 18.47 7.57
C GLU A 30 -2.52 19.04 6.44
N LYS A 31 -2.00 20.01 5.68
CA LYS A 31 -2.71 20.58 4.53
C LYS A 31 -2.99 19.53 3.45
N TRP A 32 -2.01 18.70 3.10
CA TRP A 32 -2.22 17.63 2.11
C TRP A 32 -3.23 16.60 2.62
N GLU A 33 -3.13 16.16 3.87
CA GLU A 33 -4.08 15.23 4.47
C GLU A 33 -5.50 15.81 4.54
N HIS A 34 -5.65 17.10 4.84
CA HIS A 34 -6.94 17.79 4.78
C HIS A 34 -7.54 17.71 3.37
N GLN A 35 -6.76 18.03 2.34
CA GLN A 35 -7.20 18.01 0.94
C GLN A 35 -7.55 16.60 0.46
N LEU A 36 -6.75 15.61 0.83
CA LEU A 36 -6.93 14.21 0.42
C LEU A 36 -8.11 13.53 1.12
N PHE A 37 -8.32 13.83 2.41
CA PHE A 37 -9.26 13.09 3.27
C PHE A 37 -10.41 13.96 3.77
N GLY A 38 -10.66 15.11 3.16
CA GLY A 38 -11.80 15.98 3.47
C GLY A 38 -11.82 16.45 4.93
N GLY A 39 -10.64 16.70 5.53
CA GLY A 39 -10.51 17.16 6.91
C GLY A 39 -10.70 16.09 7.99
N ALA A 40 -10.83 14.80 7.64
CA ALA A 40 -11.02 13.70 8.60
C ALA A 40 -9.96 13.64 9.71
N TYR A 41 -8.76 14.16 9.44
CA TYR A 41 -7.64 14.16 10.37
C TYR A 41 -7.33 15.53 10.97
N ASP A 42 -8.09 16.60 10.73
CA ASP A 42 -7.70 17.97 11.15
C ASP A 42 -7.44 18.12 12.66
N LYS A 43 -8.15 17.31 13.47
CA LYS A 43 -8.01 17.29 14.94
C LYS A 43 -7.33 16.02 15.46
N ALA A 44 -6.84 15.15 14.57
CA ALA A 44 -6.26 13.87 14.94
C ALA A 44 -4.84 14.04 15.53
N LYS A 45 -4.55 13.28 16.59
CA LYS A 45 -3.19 13.18 17.15
C LYS A 45 -2.28 12.44 16.17
N GLY A 46 -0.96 12.63 16.30
CA GLY A 46 0.05 11.95 15.46
C GLY A 46 -0.22 10.45 15.29
N PHE A 47 -0.50 9.75 16.39
CA PHE A 47 -0.83 8.33 16.39
C PHE A 47 -2.04 7.95 15.53
N ASP A 48 -3.06 8.80 15.44
CA ASP A 48 -4.31 8.51 14.70
C ASP A 48 -4.20 8.87 13.21
N ARG A 49 -3.14 9.59 12.82
CA ARG A 49 -2.94 10.00 11.42
C ARG A 49 -2.55 8.82 10.53
N PRO A 50 -2.75 8.93 9.20
CA PRO A 50 -2.36 7.89 8.26
C PRO A 50 -0.85 7.60 8.32
N LYS A 51 -0.49 6.33 8.14
CA LYS A 51 0.90 5.89 7.96
C LYS A 51 1.11 5.75 6.47
N TYR A 52 2.27 6.16 5.99
CA TYR A 52 2.55 6.18 4.56
C TYR A 52 3.55 5.10 4.21
N GLY A 53 3.28 4.42 3.10
CA GLY A 53 4.11 3.35 2.56
C GLY A 53 4.00 3.31 1.05
N VAL A 54 4.40 2.19 0.47
CA VAL A 54 4.45 2.02 -0.98
C VAL A 54 3.93 0.63 -1.34
N LEU A 55 3.07 0.54 -2.34
CA LEU A 55 2.68 -0.72 -2.95
C LEU A 55 3.83 -1.21 -3.83
N ASN A 56 4.18 -2.50 -3.74
CA ASN A 56 5.15 -3.16 -4.62
C ASN A 56 4.39 -3.95 -5.72
N PRO A 57 3.86 -3.30 -6.78
CA PRO A 57 3.04 -3.97 -7.78
C PRO A 57 3.83 -4.98 -8.62
N MET A 58 5.15 -4.82 -8.70
CA MET A 58 6.05 -5.68 -9.49
C MET A 58 6.58 -6.86 -8.69
N ASN A 59 6.18 -7.02 -7.42
CA ASN A 59 6.66 -8.10 -6.55
C ASN A 59 8.20 -8.25 -6.55
N ASP A 60 8.93 -7.13 -6.61
CA ASP A 60 10.38 -7.11 -6.61
C ASP A 60 10.89 -7.42 -5.19
N HIS A 61 11.81 -8.38 -5.07
CA HIS A 61 12.36 -8.84 -3.78
C HIS A 61 13.13 -7.76 -3.02
N ARG A 62 13.46 -6.64 -3.68
CA ARG A 62 14.11 -5.47 -3.08
C ARG A 62 13.10 -4.43 -2.57
N GLY A 63 11.81 -4.68 -2.75
CA GLY A 63 10.77 -3.67 -2.60
C GLY A 63 10.69 -2.77 -3.84
N VAL A 64 10.36 -1.49 -3.65
CA VAL A 64 10.31 -0.52 -4.76
C VAL A 64 11.62 0.25 -4.80
N VAL A 65 12.52 -0.08 -5.73
CA VAL A 65 13.90 0.46 -5.73
C VAL A 65 13.98 1.99 -5.84
N LYS A 66 12.99 2.63 -6.47
CA LYS A 66 12.89 4.10 -6.55
C LYS A 66 12.59 4.77 -5.21
N CYS A 67 12.21 4.01 -4.20
CA CYS A 67 11.89 4.48 -2.86
C CYS A 67 13.09 4.38 -1.90
N ALA A 68 14.32 4.17 -2.40
CA ALA A 68 15.52 4.00 -1.59
C ALA A 68 15.79 5.15 -0.60
N GLN A 69 15.28 6.36 -0.87
CA GLN A 69 15.35 7.51 0.07
C GLN A 69 14.65 7.23 1.41
N TYR A 70 13.64 6.35 1.43
CA TYR A 70 12.90 5.99 2.64
C TYR A 70 13.53 4.82 3.41
N GLY A 71 14.60 4.23 2.87
CA GLY A 71 15.29 3.09 3.44
C GLY A 71 15.62 2.04 2.39
N ASP A 72 16.48 1.10 2.79
CA ASP A 72 16.96 -0.01 1.96
C ASP A 72 16.36 -1.37 2.35
N SER A 73 15.53 -1.36 3.38
CA SER A 73 14.90 -2.50 4.04
C SER A 73 13.43 -2.17 4.18
N TYR A 74 12.57 -3.19 4.23
CA TYR A 74 11.13 -2.98 4.26
C TYR A 74 10.43 -3.99 5.16
N ILE A 75 9.24 -3.60 5.63
CA ILE A 75 8.31 -4.49 6.34
C ILE A 75 7.16 -4.86 5.42
N VAL A 76 6.78 -6.13 5.42
CA VAL A 76 5.58 -6.62 4.74
C VAL A 76 4.43 -6.58 5.74
N LEU A 77 3.37 -5.87 5.37
CA LEU A 77 2.19 -5.73 6.22
C LEU A 77 1.13 -6.78 5.88
N LYS A 78 0.36 -7.17 6.89
CA LYS A 78 -0.83 -8.03 6.81
C LYS A 78 -2.02 -7.34 7.49
N ASN A 79 -3.24 -7.72 7.13
CA ASN A 79 -4.48 -7.24 7.76
C ASN A 79 -4.72 -5.71 7.74
N VAL A 80 -3.96 -4.95 6.94
CA VAL A 80 -4.15 -3.48 6.75
C VAL A 80 -4.87 -3.14 5.45
N ARG A 81 -5.00 -4.13 4.56
CA ARG A 81 -5.40 -3.97 3.17
C ARG A 81 -6.72 -3.20 2.98
N LEU A 82 -7.71 -3.45 3.81
CA LEU A 82 -9.06 -2.86 3.68
C LEU A 82 -9.15 -1.43 4.21
N ARG A 83 -8.12 -0.93 4.89
CA ARG A 83 -8.04 0.44 5.44
C ARG A 83 -6.93 1.23 4.76
N THR A 84 -6.66 0.94 3.50
CA THR A 84 -5.61 1.59 2.71
C THR A 84 -6.23 2.31 1.52
N THR A 85 -5.89 3.59 1.38
CA THR A 85 -6.00 4.30 0.11
C THR A 85 -4.67 4.23 -0.64
N LEU A 86 -4.74 4.37 -1.96
CA LEU A 86 -3.59 4.32 -2.84
C LEU A 86 -3.60 5.50 -3.79
N SER A 87 -2.43 6.03 -4.10
CA SER A 87 -2.24 7.04 -5.14
C SER A 87 -1.33 6.54 -6.25
N PRO A 88 -1.50 7.03 -7.50
CA PRO A 88 -0.67 6.64 -8.64
C PRO A 88 0.79 7.10 -8.52
N GLU A 89 1.05 8.00 -7.59
CA GLU A 89 2.34 8.66 -7.34
C GLU A 89 2.37 9.23 -5.89
N ASP A 90 3.37 10.07 -5.62
CA ASP A 90 3.43 10.91 -4.42
C ASP A 90 2.12 11.70 -4.24
N SER A 91 1.51 11.60 -3.07
CA SER A 91 0.22 12.27 -2.81
C SER A 91 0.33 13.76 -2.50
N ALA A 92 1.54 14.35 -2.49
CA ALA A 92 1.75 15.78 -2.31
C ALA A 92 1.00 16.61 -3.37
N ASN A 93 0.06 17.46 -2.91
CA ASN A 93 -0.82 18.27 -3.76
C ASN A 93 -1.72 17.47 -4.72
N LEU A 94 -1.86 16.16 -4.50
CA LEU A 94 -2.76 15.32 -5.27
C LEU A 94 -4.21 15.64 -4.89
N LYS A 95 -5.11 15.59 -5.87
CA LYS A 95 -6.55 15.74 -5.61
C LYS A 95 -7.15 14.43 -5.09
N ALA A 96 -8.13 14.52 -4.18
CA ALA A 96 -8.75 13.36 -3.55
C ALA A 96 -9.36 12.37 -4.56
N GLU A 97 -9.85 12.85 -5.71
CA GLU A 97 -10.47 12.00 -6.73
C GLU A 97 -9.47 11.06 -7.43
N ARG A 98 -8.16 11.32 -7.30
CA ARG A 98 -7.10 10.43 -7.79
C ARG A 98 -6.71 9.34 -6.80
N LEU A 99 -7.25 9.36 -5.58
CA LEU A 99 -7.09 8.24 -4.66
C LEU A 99 -7.94 7.05 -5.12
N ALA A 100 -7.40 5.85 -4.89
CA ALA A 100 -8.10 4.59 -5.06
C ALA A 100 -8.21 3.84 -3.73
N VAL A 101 -9.14 2.91 -3.70
CA VAL A 101 -9.10 1.75 -2.81
C VAL A 101 -8.91 0.50 -3.66
N LEU A 102 -8.53 -0.62 -3.06
CA LEU A 102 -8.16 -1.81 -3.84
C LEU A 102 -9.28 -2.38 -4.69
N ASP A 103 -10.53 -2.29 -4.24
CA ASP A 103 -11.68 -2.75 -5.03
C ASP A 103 -12.02 -1.79 -6.20
N TYR A 104 -11.52 -0.55 -6.17
CA TYR A 104 -11.73 0.50 -7.16
C TYR A 104 -10.40 1.12 -7.60
N TYR A 105 -9.50 0.30 -8.14
CA TYR A 105 -8.12 0.69 -8.49
C TYR A 105 -7.93 1.02 -9.98
N ALA A 106 -8.98 0.88 -10.80
CA ALA A 106 -8.86 0.91 -12.26
C ALA A 106 -8.29 2.23 -12.80
N HIS A 107 -8.68 3.37 -12.25
CA HIS A 107 -8.17 4.68 -12.68
C HIS A 107 -6.69 4.85 -12.33
N VAL A 108 -6.25 4.39 -11.16
CA VAL A 108 -4.83 4.39 -10.80
C VAL A 108 -4.02 3.50 -11.72
N LEU A 109 -4.56 2.33 -12.12
CA LEU A 109 -3.91 1.44 -13.07
C LEU A 109 -3.78 2.06 -14.47
N GLN A 110 -4.77 2.86 -14.91
CA GLN A 110 -4.70 3.58 -16.20
C GLN A 110 -3.58 4.62 -16.24
N GLU A 111 -3.09 5.08 -15.10
CA GLU A 111 -1.98 6.03 -15.01
C GLU A 111 -0.61 5.35 -15.05
N TYR A 112 -0.55 4.01 -15.12
CA TYR A 112 0.70 3.30 -15.28
C TYR A 112 1.22 3.54 -16.70
N SER A 113 2.49 3.88 -16.82
CA SER A 113 3.19 3.84 -18.10
C SER A 113 3.20 2.41 -18.67
N ASN A 114 3.39 2.28 -19.98
CA ASN A 114 3.48 0.96 -20.63
C ASN A 114 4.54 0.06 -19.96
N ALA A 115 5.69 0.62 -19.57
CA ALA A 115 6.74 -0.13 -18.88
C ALA A 115 6.33 -0.56 -17.45
N GLU A 116 5.64 0.31 -16.70
CA GLU A 116 5.09 -0.07 -15.39
C GLU A 116 4.06 -1.19 -15.52
N LEU A 117 3.17 -1.07 -16.51
CA LEU A 117 2.09 -2.03 -16.74
C LEU A 117 2.63 -3.37 -17.23
N GLU A 118 3.57 -3.38 -18.17
CA GLU A 118 4.21 -4.61 -18.68
C GLU A 118 4.87 -5.40 -17.55
N GLU A 119 5.69 -4.75 -16.71
CA GLU A 119 6.38 -5.46 -15.63
C GLU A 119 5.42 -5.88 -14.50
N THR A 120 4.36 -5.11 -14.26
CA THR A 120 3.29 -5.49 -13.30
C THR A 120 2.47 -6.67 -13.83
N LEU A 121 2.10 -6.67 -15.11
CA LEU A 121 1.32 -7.76 -15.72
C LEU A 121 2.13 -9.04 -15.81
N LYS A 122 3.43 -8.94 -16.09
CA LYS A 122 4.35 -10.07 -16.07
C LYS A 122 4.22 -10.84 -14.76
N VAL A 123 4.30 -10.18 -13.60
CA VAL A 123 4.13 -10.85 -12.31
C VAL A 123 2.67 -11.18 -11.96
N GLY A 124 1.71 -10.34 -12.37
CA GLY A 124 0.31 -10.51 -12.00
C GLY A 124 -0.43 -11.58 -12.81
N THR A 125 0.05 -11.93 -14.00
CA THR A 125 -0.59 -12.89 -14.92
C THR A 125 0.17 -14.20 -15.08
N SER A 126 1.42 -14.26 -14.62
CA SER A 126 2.24 -15.46 -14.69
C SER A 126 1.59 -16.63 -13.96
N SER A 127 1.48 -17.77 -14.62
CA SER A 127 1.21 -19.06 -13.97
C SER A 127 2.41 -19.60 -13.20
N GLU A 128 3.60 -19.11 -13.57
CA GLU A 128 4.87 -19.47 -12.97
C GLU A 128 5.10 -18.65 -11.72
N ALA A 129 5.23 -19.34 -10.59
CA ALA A 129 5.24 -18.71 -9.28
C ALA A 129 6.58 -18.04 -8.91
N TRP A 130 7.63 -18.35 -9.66
CA TRP A 130 8.99 -17.84 -9.44
C TRP A 130 9.26 -16.49 -10.11
N LEU A 131 8.30 -15.94 -10.87
CA LEU A 131 8.56 -14.76 -11.69
C LEU A 131 8.57 -13.49 -10.83
N LEU A 132 9.78 -12.96 -10.62
CA LEU A 132 10.00 -11.68 -9.98
C LEU A 132 10.03 -10.55 -11.00
N GLY A 133 9.41 -9.43 -10.64
CA GLY A 133 9.56 -8.20 -11.38
C GLY A 133 10.87 -7.51 -11.03
N ASP A 134 11.30 -6.61 -11.91
CA ASP A 134 12.47 -5.77 -11.72
C ASP A 134 12.09 -4.30 -11.83
N SER A 135 11.85 -3.69 -10.66
CA SER A 135 11.43 -2.30 -10.57
C SER A 135 12.50 -1.30 -11.01
N SER A 136 13.75 -1.75 -11.24
CA SER A 136 14.83 -0.90 -11.76
C SER A 136 14.72 -0.66 -13.28
N LYS A 137 14.04 -1.54 -14.01
CA LYS A 137 13.83 -1.40 -15.47
C LYS A 137 12.86 -0.29 -15.82
N VAL A 138 12.09 0.18 -14.85
CA VAL A 138 11.08 1.21 -15.05
C VAL A 138 11.68 2.57 -14.67
N GLY A 139 12.44 3.13 -15.60
CA GLY A 139 13.30 4.31 -15.36
C GLY A 139 12.55 5.55 -14.85
N ALA A 140 11.35 5.81 -15.38
CA ALA A 140 10.48 6.94 -15.04
C ALA A 140 9.36 6.57 -14.03
N MET A 141 9.45 5.41 -13.37
CA MET A 141 8.41 4.92 -12.47
C MET A 141 8.09 5.93 -11.36
N LYS A 142 6.79 6.21 -11.21
CA LYS A 142 6.26 6.89 -10.03
C LYS A 142 5.86 5.81 -9.03
N TYR A 143 6.40 5.85 -7.83
CA TYR A 143 6.06 4.87 -6.80
C TYR A 143 4.58 4.99 -6.44
N LYS A 144 3.91 3.86 -6.22
CA LYS A 144 2.47 3.82 -5.92
C LYS A 144 2.31 3.96 -4.42
N GLU A 145 2.07 5.17 -3.95
CA GLU A 145 2.02 5.46 -2.52
C GLU A 145 0.77 4.84 -1.89
N THR A 146 0.92 4.37 -0.66
CA THR A 146 -0.18 3.85 0.16
C THR A 146 -0.36 4.72 1.40
N GLN A 147 -1.60 5.03 1.74
CA GLN A 147 -1.97 5.68 2.99
C GLN A 147 -2.78 4.67 3.82
N ILE A 148 -2.20 4.23 4.92
CA ILE A 148 -2.73 3.21 5.82
C ILE A 148 -3.39 3.92 6.99
N HIS A 149 -4.71 3.79 7.09
CA HIS A 149 -5.52 4.42 8.11
C HIS A 149 -5.52 3.58 9.41
N GLY A 150 -5.60 4.26 10.57
CA GLY A 150 -5.53 3.63 11.88
C GLY A 150 -4.12 3.21 12.31
N GLU A 151 -3.99 2.48 13.40
CA GLU A 151 -2.69 2.06 13.92
C GLU A 151 -2.05 0.92 13.10
N ILE A 152 -0.74 0.75 13.27
CA ILE A 152 -0.02 -0.43 12.80
C ILE A 152 0.62 -1.10 14.02
N CYS A 153 -0.19 -1.88 14.73
CA CYS A 153 0.29 -2.80 15.78
C CYS A 153 1.21 -3.89 15.20
N TYR A 154 2.40 -4.01 15.76
CA TYR A 154 3.44 -4.94 15.30
C TYR A 154 3.01 -6.41 15.33
N ALA A 155 2.38 -6.86 16.41
CA ALA A 155 1.94 -8.25 16.54
C ALA A 155 0.85 -8.63 15.53
N HIS A 156 -0.02 -7.68 15.15
CA HIS A 156 -1.19 -7.94 14.33
C HIS A 156 -0.98 -7.65 12.84
N HIS A 157 -0.15 -6.65 12.52
CA HIS A 157 -0.09 -6.06 11.19
C HIS A 157 1.23 -6.27 10.46
N VAL A 158 2.29 -6.74 11.13
CA VAL A 158 3.55 -7.05 10.45
C VAL A 158 3.65 -8.56 10.23
N ASP A 159 3.91 -8.97 8.99
CA ASP A 159 4.18 -10.37 8.66
C ASP A 159 5.68 -10.66 8.65
N ARG A 160 6.45 -9.76 8.03
CA ARG A 160 7.87 -9.99 7.74
C ARG A 160 8.68 -8.70 7.78
N LEU A 161 9.92 -8.79 8.23
CA LEU A 161 10.97 -7.81 7.95
C LEU A 161 11.93 -8.38 6.91
N VAL A 162 12.14 -7.62 5.82
CA VAL A 162 13.16 -7.91 4.81
C VAL A 162 14.29 -6.90 4.96
N ALA A 163 15.43 -7.36 5.47
CA ALA A 163 16.57 -6.50 5.72
C ALA A 163 17.57 -6.54 4.55
N ASN A 164 18.12 -5.37 4.22
CA ASN A 164 19.21 -5.28 3.26
C ASN A 164 20.44 -6.06 3.76
N VAL A 165 21.13 -6.74 2.84
CA VAL A 165 22.32 -7.53 3.15
C VAL A 165 23.45 -6.72 3.79
N ARG A 166 23.48 -5.39 3.57
CA ARG A 166 24.49 -4.51 4.20
C ARG A 166 24.40 -4.48 5.72
N HIS A 167 23.24 -4.82 6.30
CA HIS A 167 23.03 -4.84 7.75
C HIS A 167 23.40 -6.18 8.41
N ARG A 168 23.97 -7.14 7.66
CA ARG A 168 24.43 -8.45 8.17
C ARG A 168 25.59 -8.38 9.17
N GLY A 169 26.23 -7.23 9.29
CA GLY A 169 27.34 -7.02 10.22
C GLY A 169 26.86 -6.78 11.66
N PRO A 170 27.29 -5.69 12.31
CA PRO A 170 26.99 -5.43 13.73
C PRO A 170 25.49 -5.45 14.09
N ASP A 171 24.63 -5.05 13.16
CA ASP A 171 23.19 -4.92 13.39
C ASP A 171 22.41 -6.23 13.28
N ALA A 172 23.00 -7.31 12.73
CA ALA A 172 22.27 -8.54 12.42
C ALA A 172 21.56 -9.14 13.64
N ARG A 173 22.28 -9.28 14.76
CA ARG A 173 21.72 -9.82 16.01
C ARG A 173 20.57 -8.97 16.54
N ARG A 174 20.72 -7.64 16.44
CA ARG A 174 19.71 -6.69 16.91
C ARG A 174 18.43 -6.78 16.06
N ILE A 175 18.59 -6.83 14.73
CA ILE A 175 17.47 -6.97 13.79
C ILE A 175 16.72 -8.28 14.01
N GLN A 176 17.45 -9.39 14.16
CA GLN A 176 16.86 -10.71 14.40
C GLN A 176 16.09 -10.74 15.72
N ALA A 177 16.66 -10.16 16.79
CA ALA A 177 15.99 -10.07 18.09
C ALA A 177 14.67 -9.27 18.05
N ILE A 178 14.59 -8.21 17.22
CA ILE A 178 13.32 -7.48 17.01
C ILE A 178 12.27 -8.39 16.37
N CYS A 179 12.68 -9.15 15.35
CA CYS A 179 11.78 -10.05 14.63
C CYS A 179 11.28 -11.18 15.54
N GLU A 180 12.18 -11.83 16.27
CA GLU A 180 11.87 -12.90 17.22
C GLU A 180 10.89 -12.43 18.30
N ARG A 181 11.17 -11.28 18.92
CA ARG A 181 10.32 -10.72 19.98
C ARG A 181 8.89 -10.45 19.51
N ASN A 182 8.74 -9.98 18.28
CA ASN A 182 7.43 -9.63 17.73
C ASN A 182 6.79 -10.78 16.92
N GLY A 183 7.44 -11.94 16.82
CA GLY A 183 6.96 -13.08 16.03
C GLY A 183 6.92 -12.80 14.52
N TRP A 184 7.79 -11.93 14.02
CA TRP A 184 7.88 -11.61 12.59
C TRP A 184 8.71 -12.64 11.85
N LYS A 185 8.30 -12.96 10.62
CA LYS A 185 9.20 -13.65 9.70
C LYS A 185 10.36 -12.73 9.35
N PHE A 186 11.51 -13.32 9.09
CA PHE A 186 12.72 -12.58 8.73
C PHE A 186 13.36 -13.17 7.49
N SER A 187 13.88 -12.30 6.63
CA SER A 187 14.75 -12.68 5.52
C SER A 187 15.73 -11.56 5.21
N TRP A 188 16.95 -11.94 4.88
CA TRP A 188 17.85 -11.04 4.17
C TRP A 188 17.39 -10.91 2.72
N MET A 189 17.62 -9.76 2.08
CA MET A 189 17.08 -9.47 0.75
C MET A 189 17.51 -10.46 -0.36
N ASP A 190 18.69 -11.07 -0.25
CA ASP A 190 19.17 -12.16 -1.13
C ASP A 190 18.48 -13.51 -0.84
N GLN A 191 18.16 -13.79 0.42
CA GLN A 191 17.36 -14.94 0.82
C GLN A 191 15.90 -14.77 0.44
N GLU A 192 15.39 -13.54 0.51
CA GLU A 192 14.03 -13.19 0.10
C GLU A 192 13.81 -13.45 -1.38
N LYS A 193 14.80 -13.11 -2.21
CA LYS A 193 14.80 -13.47 -3.64
C LYS A 193 14.59 -14.97 -3.83
N ARG A 194 15.41 -15.80 -3.19
CA ARG A 194 15.34 -17.27 -3.28
C ARG A 194 14.01 -17.81 -2.75
N ARG A 195 13.49 -17.24 -1.65
CA ARG A 195 12.19 -17.61 -1.08
C ARG A 195 11.08 -17.36 -2.08
N MET A 196 11.02 -16.17 -2.66
CA MET A 196 9.97 -15.81 -3.60
C MET A 196 10.06 -16.61 -4.90
N GLU A 197 11.28 -16.94 -5.35
CA GLU A 197 11.50 -17.87 -6.47
C GLU A 197 11.01 -19.31 -6.19
N GLN A 198 10.88 -19.70 -4.92
CA GLN A 198 10.46 -21.05 -4.51
C GLN A 198 8.99 -21.12 -4.08
N GLU A 199 8.34 -19.99 -3.81
CA GLU A 199 6.94 -19.97 -3.38
C GLU A 199 6.01 -20.23 -4.56
N GLU A 200 5.21 -21.31 -4.50
CA GLU A 200 4.15 -21.59 -5.47
C GLU A 200 2.89 -20.71 -5.26
N VAL A 201 3.03 -19.39 -5.39
CA VAL A 201 1.97 -18.39 -5.08
C VAL A 201 0.69 -18.55 -5.91
N HIS A 202 0.75 -19.09 -7.14
CA HIS A 202 -0.35 -18.94 -8.11
C HIS A 202 -1.33 -20.12 -8.27
N LYS A 203 -1.06 -21.30 -7.69
CA LYS A 203 -2.00 -22.44 -7.83
C LYS A 203 -3.35 -22.21 -7.15
N LEU A 204 -3.41 -21.39 -6.09
CA LEU A 204 -4.65 -21.07 -5.38
C LEU A 204 -5.36 -19.80 -5.91
N GLY A 205 -4.61 -18.85 -6.47
CA GLY A 205 -5.09 -17.50 -6.79
C GLY A 205 -5.97 -17.41 -8.03
N ALA A 206 -5.56 -17.99 -9.17
CA ALA A 206 -6.28 -17.81 -10.43
C ALA A 206 -7.69 -18.41 -10.40
N ALA A 207 -7.85 -19.62 -9.84
CA ALA A 207 -9.15 -20.27 -9.73
C ALA A 207 -10.07 -19.55 -8.73
N ALA A 208 -9.54 -19.14 -7.57
CA ALA A 208 -10.29 -18.37 -6.59
C ALA A 208 -10.68 -16.97 -7.11
N TRP A 209 -9.79 -16.32 -7.86
CA TRP A 209 -10.04 -15.04 -8.51
C TRP A 209 -11.09 -15.13 -9.60
N ARG A 210 -11.00 -16.15 -10.48
CA ARG A 210 -12.05 -16.42 -11.48
C ARG A 210 -13.40 -16.66 -10.83
N ARG A 211 -13.47 -17.44 -9.74
CA ARG A 211 -14.70 -17.63 -8.96
C ARG A 211 -15.24 -16.32 -8.37
N ARG A 212 -14.37 -15.46 -7.83
CA ARG A 212 -14.76 -14.14 -7.30
C ARG A 212 -15.27 -13.22 -8.40
N MET A 213 -14.58 -13.15 -9.55
CA MET A 213 -15.00 -12.36 -10.71
C MET A 213 -16.35 -12.84 -11.24
N ALA A 214 -16.55 -14.15 -11.40
CA ALA A 214 -17.83 -14.72 -11.81
C ALA A 214 -18.97 -14.30 -10.86
N ARG A 215 -18.74 -14.38 -9.54
CA ARG A 215 -19.71 -13.90 -8.54
C ARG A 215 -20.00 -12.40 -8.66
N MET A 216 -18.97 -11.56 -8.80
CA MET A 216 -19.14 -10.11 -8.95
C MET A 216 -19.87 -9.73 -10.24
N THR A 217 -19.68 -10.47 -11.33
CA THR A 217 -20.38 -10.26 -12.60
C THR A 217 -21.86 -10.65 -12.48
N VAL A 218 -22.16 -11.78 -11.81
CA VAL A 218 -23.54 -12.24 -11.56
C VAL A 218 -24.28 -11.30 -10.60
N GLU A 219 -23.63 -10.82 -9.54
CA GLU A 219 -24.21 -9.85 -8.60
C GLU A 219 -24.46 -8.48 -9.27
N ARG A 220 -23.60 -8.05 -10.21
CA ARG A 220 -23.81 -6.81 -10.97
C ARG A 220 -25.01 -6.85 -11.90
N THR A 221 -25.39 -8.01 -12.42
CA THR A 221 -26.57 -8.15 -13.28
C THR A 221 -27.89 -8.07 -12.51
N ASP A 222 -27.88 -8.29 -11.20
CA ASP A 222 -29.11 -8.36 -10.38
C ASP A 222 -29.33 -7.14 -9.46
N GLN A 223 -28.27 -6.37 -9.16
CA GLN A 223 -28.39 -5.16 -8.35
C GLN A 223 -28.33 -3.88 -9.19
N ARG A 224 -29.48 -3.47 -9.75
CA ARG A 224 -29.73 -2.03 -9.89
C ARG A 224 -29.75 -1.44 -8.48
N MET A 225 -28.71 -0.73 -8.07
CA MET A 225 -28.72 0.04 -6.83
C MET A 225 -29.98 0.92 -6.82
N LEU A 226 -30.95 0.57 -5.97
CA LEU A 226 -32.15 1.37 -5.76
C LEU A 226 -31.75 2.62 -5.01
N VAL A 227 -31.41 3.68 -5.76
CA VAL A 227 -31.17 5.00 -5.19
C VAL A 227 -32.53 5.56 -4.74
N PRO A 228 -32.71 5.87 -3.43
CA PRO A 228 -33.97 6.42 -2.94
C PRO A 228 -34.38 7.68 -3.70
N GLU A 229 -35.69 7.90 -3.83
CA GLU A 229 -36.22 9.07 -4.52
C GLU A 229 -35.70 10.37 -3.88
N GLY A 230 -35.25 11.32 -4.72
CA GLY A 230 -34.61 12.55 -4.26
C GLY A 230 -33.10 12.45 -3.98
N TYR A 231 -32.41 11.36 -4.36
CA TYR A 231 -30.94 11.24 -4.24
C TYR A 231 -30.23 11.01 -5.60
N CYS A 232 -28.97 11.45 -5.65
CA CYS A 232 -28.07 11.41 -6.81
C CYS A 232 -27.80 9.98 -7.32
N ARG A 233 -28.26 9.67 -8.55
CA ARG A 233 -28.09 8.36 -9.19
C ARG A 233 -26.67 8.04 -9.64
N MET A 234 -25.80 9.05 -9.73
CA MET A 234 -24.39 8.91 -10.08
C MET A 234 -23.49 8.51 -8.87
N GLY A 235 -24.09 8.22 -7.70
CA GLY A 235 -23.36 7.71 -6.54
C GLY A 235 -22.74 8.77 -5.64
N CYS A 236 -23.07 10.05 -5.83
CA CYS A 236 -22.52 11.14 -5.03
C CYS A 236 -23.16 11.31 -3.64
N GLY A 237 -24.23 10.56 -3.33
CA GLY A 237 -24.90 10.54 -2.01
C GLY A 237 -25.67 11.82 -1.63
N ARG A 238 -25.69 12.84 -2.49
CA ARG A 238 -26.39 14.11 -2.24
C ARG A 238 -27.87 14.02 -2.59
N LYS A 239 -28.69 14.79 -1.86
CA LYS A 239 -30.09 15.02 -2.24
C LYS A 239 -30.16 15.88 -3.50
N VAL A 240 -30.98 15.48 -4.46
CA VAL A 240 -31.26 16.24 -5.68
C VAL A 240 -32.62 16.94 -5.52
N CYS A 241 -32.68 18.23 -5.83
CA CYS A 241 -33.95 18.93 -5.89
C CYS A 241 -34.73 18.46 -7.13
N PRO A 242 -36.05 18.20 -7.03
CA PRO A 242 -36.87 17.86 -8.19
C PRO A 242 -36.75 18.95 -9.26
N GLY A 243 -36.30 18.58 -10.46
CA GLY A 243 -36.27 19.46 -11.63
C GLY A 243 -34.95 20.20 -11.93
N THR A 244 -33.82 19.85 -11.31
CA THR A 244 -32.56 20.61 -11.52
C THR A 244 -31.35 19.89 -12.10
N THR A 245 -31.38 18.61 -12.44
CA THR A 245 -30.27 17.99 -13.23
C THR A 245 -30.69 16.71 -13.92
N GLU A 246 -30.56 16.67 -15.25
CA GLU A 246 -30.29 15.46 -16.04
C GLU A 246 -28.87 14.94 -15.80
#